data_AF-A0A2W4K2F4-F1
#
_entry.id   AF-A0A2W4K2F4-F1
#
_cell.length_a   1.000
_cell.length_b   1.000
_cell.length_c   1.000
_cell.angle_alpha   90.00
_cell.angle_beta   90.00
_cell.angle_gamma   90.00
#
_symmetry.space_group_name_H-M   'P 1'
#
loop_
_entity.id
_entity.type
_entity.pdbx_description
1 polymer ?
#
loop_
_entity_poly.entity_id
_entity_poly.type
_entity_poly.pdbx_seq_one_letter_code
_entity_poly.pdbx_strand_id
1 'polypeptide(L)'
;EPYASIAERLGQLLGEAGVEAKTGQPDPRELYAVDPADPDAEPIDDGSGNEVFVDVLVGPRAVSLEPATDFASRFSCRKADTSDDTDADFEPGNVAGWCDQYLQSRVDDVLTGERSLRSELGSLEPRLWRENVTIPLFQLADTLAVGRDVSGVTQGPPLAGPFGSAVNWLRITE
;
A
#
# COMPACT_ATOMS: atom_id res chain seq x y z
N GLU A 1 0.05 5.88 14.96
CA GLU A 1 0.82 5.20 13.90
C GLU A 1 1.81 6.18 13.28
N PRO A 2 2.94 5.73 12.69
CA PRO A 2 4.01 6.63 12.22
C PRO A 2 3.64 7.45 10.98
N TYR A 3 2.55 7.12 10.28
CA TYR A 3 2.23 7.73 8.99
C TYR A 3 1.87 9.21 9.09
N ALA A 4 1.13 9.61 10.13
CA ALA A 4 0.78 11.02 10.36
C ALA A 4 2.04 11.88 10.58
N SER A 5 2.99 11.44 11.41
CA SER A 5 4.22 12.18 11.64
C SER A 5 5.15 12.22 10.43
N ILE A 6 5.11 11.19 9.57
CA ILE A 6 5.81 11.19 8.28
C ILE A 6 5.17 12.21 7.33
N ALA A 7 3.84 12.25 7.25
CA ALA A 7 3.12 13.22 6.42
C ALA A 7 3.39 14.67 6.88
N GLU A 8 3.36 14.93 8.19
CA GLU A 8 3.77 16.21 8.78
C GLU A 8 5.20 16.59 8.39
N ARG A 9 6.14 15.64 8.49
CA ARG A 9 7.53 15.89 8.11
C ARG A 9 7.67 16.17 6.61
N LEU A 10 6.93 15.46 5.77
CA LEU A 10 6.89 15.70 4.33
C LEU A 10 6.36 17.11 4.03
N GLY A 11 5.26 17.53 4.67
CA GLY A 11 4.71 18.88 4.54
C GLY A 11 5.71 19.97 4.91
N GLN A 12 6.48 19.78 5.99
CA GLN A 12 7.56 20.69 6.37
C GLN A 12 8.64 20.79 5.29
N LEU A 13 9.10 19.66 4.76
CA LEU A 13 10.14 19.61 3.72
C LEU A 13 9.67 20.26 2.40
N LEU A 14 8.41 20.07 2.04
CA LEU A 14 7.79 20.75 0.90
C LEU A 14 7.73 22.27 1.12
N GLY A 15 7.33 22.71 2.32
CA GLY A 15 7.34 24.12 2.69
C GLY A 15 8.73 24.76 2.65
N GLU A 16 9.76 24.05 3.13
CA GLU A 16 11.17 24.46 3.01
C GLU A 16 11.63 24.60 1.56
N ALA A 17 11.08 23.78 0.66
CA ALA A 17 11.31 23.84 -0.78
C ALA A 17 10.43 24.88 -1.51
N GLY A 18 9.56 25.60 -0.79
CA GLY A 18 8.67 26.62 -1.36
C GLY A 18 7.36 26.07 -1.95
N VAL A 19 7.00 24.83 -1.64
CA VAL A 19 5.73 24.21 -2.03
C VAL A 19 4.77 24.28 -0.84
N GLU A 20 3.64 24.96 -1.02
CA GLU A 20 2.58 24.99 -0.01
C GLU A 20 1.90 23.62 0.07
N ALA A 21 1.96 22.98 1.23
CA ALA A 21 1.36 21.67 1.47
C ALA A 21 0.54 21.70 2.76
N LYS A 22 -0.66 21.13 2.71
CA LYS A 22 -1.51 20.91 3.88
C LYS A 22 -1.49 19.43 4.23
N THR A 23 -1.42 19.13 5.52
CA THR A 23 -1.40 17.76 6.03
C THR A 23 -2.67 17.51 6.82
N GLY A 24 -3.39 16.43 6.49
CA GLY A 24 -4.59 15.99 7.18
C GLY A 24 -4.45 14.54 7.67
N GLN A 25 -5.30 14.15 8.59
CA GLN A 25 -5.46 12.77 9.04
C GLN A 25 -6.96 12.40 8.94
N PRO A 26 -7.45 12.14 7.71
CA PRO A 26 -8.85 11.77 7.48
C PRO A 26 -9.21 10.45 8.17
N ASP A 27 -10.52 10.21 8.36
CA ASP A 27 -10.99 8.89 8.78
C ASP A 27 -10.63 7.85 7.71
N PRO A 28 -10.05 6.68 8.07
CA PRO A 28 -9.64 5.70 7.07
C PRO A 28 -10.78 5.19 6.20
N ARG A 29 -12.01 5.12 6.71
CA ARG A 29 -13.15 4.66 5.90
C ARG A 29 -13.52 5.70 4.87
N GLU A 30 -13.45 6.97 5.21
CA GLU A 30 -13.72 8.07 4.29
C GLU A 30 -12.64 8.16 3.21
N LEU A 31 -11.37 8.11 3.63
CA LEU A 31 -10.21 8.16 2.73
C LEU A 31 -10.22 7.07 1.65
N TYR A 32 -10.67 5.85 1.99
CA TYR A 32 -10.72 4.74 1.05
C TYR A 32 -12.13 4.42 0.52
N ALA A 33 -13.16 5.17 0.95
CA ALA A 33 -14.50 5.09 0.35
C ALA A 33 -14.57 5.84 -0.98
N VAL A 34 -13.71 6.85 -1.16
CA VAL A 34 -13.45 7.46 -2.45
C VAL A 34 -12.19 6.86 -3.06
N ASP A 35 -12.04 6.93 -4.38
CA ASP A 35 -10.77 6.68 -5.03
C ASP A 35 -9.87 7.91 -4.87
N PRO A 36 -8.79 7.86 -4.07
CA PRO A 36 -7.93 9.03 -3.86
C PRO A 36 -7.22 9.49 -5.13
N ALA A 37 -7.22 8.66 -6.17
CA ALA A 37 -6.58 8.91 -7.44
C ALA A 37 -7.54 9.36 -8.54
N ASP A 38 -8.84 9.42 -8.26
CA ASP A 38 -9.83 9.96 -9.18
C ASP A 38 -9.82 11.50 -9.10
N PRO A 39 -9.52 12.23 -10.19
CA PRO A 39 -9.56 13.69 -10.20
C PRO A 39 -10.95 14.28 -9.96
N ASP A 40 -12.01 13.49 -10.18
CA ASP A 40 -13.40 13.88 -9.99
C ASP A 40 -13.97 13.33 -8.66
N ALA A 41 -13.13 12.79 -7.77
CA ALA A 41 -13.55 12.32 -6.45
C ALA A 41 -14.16 13.45 -5.61
N GLU A 42 -15.18 13.11 -4.81
CA GLU A 42 -15.73 14.04 -3.82
C GLU A 42 -14.67 14.39 -2.76
N PRO A 43 -14.64 15.63 -2.25
CA PRO A 43 -13.70 16.02 -1.21
C PRO A 43 -13.99 15.26 0.09
N ILE A 44 -12.94 15.02 0.88
CA ILE A 44 -13.01 14.32 2.18
C ILE A 44 -12.68 15.27 3.34
N ASP A 45 -13.16 14.96 4.54
CA ASP A 45 -12.76 15.65 5.78
C ASP A 45 -11.31 15.30 6.14
N ASP A 46 -10.47 16.32 6.31
CA ASP A 46 -9.06 16.19 6.70
C ASP A 46 -8.84 15.72 8.17
N GLY A 47 -9.91 15.43 8.90
CA GLY A 47 -9.92 15.09 10.33
C GLY A 47 -10.08 16.31 11.24
N SER A 48 -10.14 17.53 10.67
CA SER A 48 -10.33 18.79 11.39
C SER A 48 -11.63 19.51 11.02
N GLY A 49 -12.46 18.92 10.16
CA GLY A 49 -13.71 19.51 9.68
C GLY A 49 -13.57 20.35 8.41
N ASN A 50 -12.42 20.28 7.72
CA ASN A 50 -12.21 20.95 6.44
C ASN A 50 -12.23 19.94 5.29
N GLU A 51 -12.91 20.29 4.20
CA GLU A 51 -12.93 19.51 2.97
C GLU A 51 -11.63 19.68 2.18
N VAL A 52 -11.02 18.56 1.78
CA VAL A 52 -9.76 18.51 1.03
C VAL A 52 -9.78 17.44 -0.05
N PHE A 53 -8.96 17.64 -1.09
CA PHE A 53 -8.60 16.60 -2.06
C PHE A 53 -7.25 15.99 -1.68
N VAL A 54 -7.01 14.73 -2.06
CA VAL A 54 -5.79 14.01 -1.72
C VAL A 54 -4.80 14.07 -2.89
N ASP A 55 -3.77 14.90 -2.76
CA ASP A 55 -2.67 14.92 -3.74
C ASP A 55 -1.59 13.86 -3.44
N VAL A 56 -1.34 13.60 -2.16
CA VAL A 56 -0.30 12.68 -1.69
C VAL A 56 -0.83 11.84 -0.54
N LEU A 57 -0.81 10.52 -0.72
CA LEU A 57 -1.17 9.56 0.31
C LEU A 57 0.08 9.00 0.99
N VAL A 58 0.16 9.15 2.31
CA VAL A 58 1.15 8.47 3.16
C VAL A 58 0.44 7.41 3.99
N GLY A 59 0.68 6.14 3.69
CA GLY A 59 0.00 5.04 4.37
C GLY A 59 0.73 3.71 4.30
N PRO A 60 0.30 2.73 5.10
CA PRO A 60 0.81 1.36 5.02
C PRO A 60 0.45 0.72 3.68
N ARG A 61 1.27 -0.23 3.25
CA ARG A 61 0.92 -1.16 2.18
C ARG A 61 1.13 -2.58 2.68
N ALA A 62 0.16 -3.45 2.41
CA ALA A 62 0.32 -4.86 2.67
C ALA A 62 1.48 -5.41 1.83
N VAL A 63 2.27 -6.29 2.43
CA VAL A 63 3.22 -7.13 1.70
C VAL A 63 2.52 -8.46 1.46
N SER A 64 2.65 -9.01 0.26
CA SER A 64 2.02 -10.28 -0.14
C SER A 64 3.05 -11.38 -0.32
N LEU A 65 2.64 -12.63 -0.07
CA LEU A 65 3.39 -13.82 -0.50
C LEU A 65 3.25 -14.10 -2.00
N GLU A 66 2.31 -13.41 -2.67
CA GLU A 66 2.06 -13.50 -4.10
C GLU A 66 2.45 -12.19 -4.79
N PRO A 67 3.73 -12.07 -5.22
CA PRO A 67 4.27 -10.80 -5.69
C PRO A 67 3.69 -10.36 -7.04
N ALA A 68 3.19 -11.29 -7.87
CA ALA A 68 2.53 -10.96 -9.12
C ALA A 68 1.20 -10.22 -8.90
N THR A 69 0.37 -10.73 -7.98
CA THR A 69 -0.88 -10.08 -7.59
C THR A 69 -0.62 -8.73 -6.94
N ASP A 70 0.30 -8.64 -5.98
CA ASP A 70 0.66 -7.37 -5.34
C ASP A 70 1.20 -6.34 -6.36
N PHE A 71 2.03 -6.77 -7.30
CA PHE A 71 2.51 -5.94 -8.40
C PHE A 71 1.35 -5.45 -9.28
N ALA A 72 0.46 -6.35 -9.71
CA ALA A 72 -0.67 -6.00 -10.57
C ALA A 72 -1.69 -5.08 -9.87
N SER A 73 -1.97 -5.29 -8.59
CA SER A 73 -2.81 -4.40 -7.79
C SER A 73 -2.23 -2.98 -7.76
N ARG A 74 -0.92 -2.82 -7.77
CA ARG A 74 -0.24 -1.51 -7.69
C ARG A 74 -0.12 -0.78 -9.02
N PHE A 75 0.03 -1.50 -10.13
CA PHE A 75 0.48 -0.90 -11.38
C PHE A 75 -0.38 -1.26 -12.60
N SER A 76 -1.40 -2.13 -12.45
CA SER A 76 -2.33 -2.37 -13.54
C SER A 76 -3.12 -1.11 -13.85
N CYS A 77 -3.32 -0.89 -15.14
CA CYS A 77 -4.29 0.05 -15.65
C CYS A 77 -5.67 -0.41 -15.26
N ARG A 78 -6.44 0.53 -14.73
CA ARG A 78 -7.86 0.35 -14.48
C ARG A 78 -8.52 0.05 -15.82
N LYS A 79 -9.34 -0.99 -15.86
CA LYS A 79 -10.30 -1.16 -16.95
C LYS A 79 -11.42 -0.18 -16.64
N ALA A 80 -11.73 0.71 -17.58
CA ALA A 80 -12.92 1.54 -17.46
C ALA A 80 -14.12 0.61 -17.24
N ASP A 81 -14.89 0.86 -16.19
CA ASP A 81 -16.12 0.12 -15.99
C ASP A 81 -17.06 0.50 -17.13
N THR A 82 -17.34 -0.45 -18.02
CA THR A 82 -18.28 -0.24 -19.15
C THR A 82 -19.69 -0.60 -18.74
N SER A 83 -19.93 -0.86 -17.45
CA SER A 83 -21.27 -1.05 -16.92
C SER A 83 -21.92 0.32 -16.68
N ASP A 84 -23.16 0.51 -17.13
CA ASP A 84 -24.02 1.67 -16.82
C ASP A 84 -24.44 1.70 -15.33
N ASP A 85 -23.75 0.94 -14.48
CA ASP A 85 -24.11 0.72 -13.09
C ASP A 85 -23.37 1.73 -12.22
N THR A 86 -24.06 2.80 -11.83
CA THR A 86 -23.55 3.85 -10.95
C THR A 86 -23.24 3.35 -9.53
N ASP A 87 -23.57 2.09 -9.23
CA ASP A 87 -23.37 1.40 -7.95
C ASP A 87 -22.27 0.30 -8.04
N ALA A 88 -21.44 0.28 -9.09
CA ALA A 88 -20.30 -0.62 -9.11
C ALA A 88 -19.35 -0.24 -7.96
N ASP A 89 -19.34 -1.08 -6.91
CA ASP A 89 -18.37 -1.01 -5.80
C ASP A 89 -16.96 -0.97 -6.40
N PHE A 90 -16.41 0.23 -6.49
CA PHE A 90 -15.07 0.46 -6.99
C PHE A 90 -14.10 0.10 -5.87
N GLU A 91 -13.29 -0.94 -6.07
CA GLU A 91 -12.22 -1.30 -5.15
C GLU A 91 -10.90 -0.70 -5.67
N PRO A 92 -10.35 0.37 -5.05
CA PRO A 92 -9.13 1.01 -5.53
C PRO A 92 -7.91 0.10 -5.32
N GLY A 93 -7.58 -0.75 -6.30
CA GLY A 93 -6.34 -1.53 -6.24
C GLY A 93 -5.10 -0.63 -6.35
N ASN A 94 -5.12 0.25 -7.34
CA ASN A 94 -4.05 1.19 -7.65
C ASN A 94 -4.42 2.61 -7.15
N VAL A 95 -4.14 2.86 -5.87
CA VAL A 95 -4.35 4.14 -5.19
C VAL A 95 -3.46 5.28 -5.70
N ALA A 96 -2.44 4.99 -6.52
CA ALA A 96 -1.59 6.02 -7.11
C ALA A 96 -2.20 6.62 -8.38
N GLY A 97 -3.26 6.01 -8.95
CA GLY A 97 -3.98 6.54 -10.11
C GLY A 97 -3.21 6.52 -11.42
N TRP A 98 -1.99 6.00 -11.41
CA TRP A 98 -1.11 6.02 -12.56
C TRP A 98 -0.89 4.60 -13.08
N CYS A 99 -0.89 4.46 -14.40
CA CYS A 99 -0.50 3.24 -15.08
C CYS A 99 0.16 3.54 -16.43
N ASP A 100 0.98 2.60 -16.94
CA ASP A 100 1.54 2.66 -18.29
C ASP A 100 0.84 1.64 -19.20
N GLN A 101 0.03 2.13 -20.15
CA GLN A 101 -0.69 1.31 -21.12
C GLN A 101 0.25 0.41 -21.96
N TYR A 102 1.49 0.84 -22.20
CA TYR A 102 2.48 0.03 -22.91
C TYR A 102 3.01 -1.13 -22.06
N LEU A 103 2.92 -1.02 -20.73
CA LEU A 103 3.32 -2.07 -19.79
C LEU A 103 2.18 -3.01 -19.42
N GLN A 104 0.92 -2.63 -19.66
CA GLN A 104 -0.24 -3.41 -19.23
C GLN A 104 -0.18 -4.88 -19.67
N SER A 105 0.17 -5.14 -20.93
CA SER A 105 0.33 -6.52 -21.42
C SER A 105 1.35 -7.34 -20.62
N ARG A 106 2.45 -6.74 -20.17
CA ARG A 106 3.44 -7.43 -19.33
C ARG A 106 2.94 -7.64 -17.90
N VAL A 107 2.17 -6.68 -17.38
CA VAL A 107 1.51 -6.83 -16.07
C VAL A 107 0.55 -8.01 -16.12
N ASP A 108 -0.23 -8.11 -17.20
CA ASP A 108 -1.16 -9.22 -17.43
C ASP A 108 -0.43 -10.56 -17.57
N ASP A 109 0.62 -10.64 -18.40
CA ASP A 109 1.45 -11.85 -18.54
C ASP A 109 2.02 -12.32 -17.19
N VAL A 110 2.42 -11.37 -16.33
CA VAL A 110 2.94 -11.67 -14.99
C VAL A 110 1.82 -12.16 -14.07
N LEU A 111 0.64 -11.53 -14.13
CA LEU A 111 -0.51 -11.89 -13.30
C LEU A 111 -1.09 -13.26 -13.67
N THR A 112 -1.13 -13.60 -14.96
CA THR A 112 -1.58 -14.92 -15.46
C THR A 112 -0.54 -16.02 -15.29
N GLY A 113 0.71 -15.64 -14.98
CA GLY A 113 1.83 -16.56 -14.84
C GLY A 113 2.44 -17.02 -16.17
N GLU A 114 2.05 -16.43 -17.30
CA GLU A 114 2.72 -16.62 -18.60
C GLU A 114 4.20 -16.18 -18.53
N ARG A 115 4.49 -15.18 -17.70
CA ARG A 115 5.84 -14.72 -17.36
C ARG A 115 6.02 -14.65 -15.86
N SER A 116 7.24 -14.90 -15.38
CA SER A 116 7.55 -14.67 -13.98
C SER A 116 7.85 -13.19 -13.73
N LEU A 117 7.38 -12.62 -12.61
CA LEU A 117 7.74 -11.24 -12.25
C LEU A 117 9.25 -11.06 -12.21
N ARG A 118 9.99 -12.02 -11.60
CA ARG A 118 11.45 -11.97 -11.48
C ARG A 118 12.16 -11.82 -12.84
N SER A 119 11.67 -12.45 -13.90
CA SER A 119 12.27 -12.32 -15.24
C SER A 119 11.97 -10.97 -15.89
N GLU A 120 10.89 -10.29 -15.50
CA GLU A 120 10.47 -9.02 -16.09
C GLU A 120 10.93 -7.77 -15.31
N LEU A 121 11.34 -7.91 -14.04
CA LEU A 121 11.78 -6.79 -13.19
C LEU A 121 12.82 -5.87 -13.86
N GLY A 122 13.84 -6.44 -14.50
CA GLY A 122 14.88 -5.64 -15.17
C GLY A 122 14.36 -4.75 -16.32
N SER A 123 13.20 -5.09 -16.89
CA SER A 123 12.50 -4.27 -17.90
C SER A 123 11.49 -3.31 -17.27
N LEU A 124 10.78 -3.77 -16.23
CA LEU A 124 9.67 -3.03 -15.61
C LEU A 124 10.18 -1.91 -14.68
N GLU A 125 11.13 -2.22 -13.79
CA GLU A 125 11.59 -1.31 -12.74
C GLU A 125 12.11 0.03 -13.30
N PRO A 126 12.95 0.10 -14.35
CA PRO A 126 13.46 1.38 -14.83
C PRO A 126 12.37 2.31 -15.37
N ARG A 127 11.24 1.76 -15.82
CA ARG A 127 10.09 2.56 -16.25
C ARG A 127 9.30 3.05 -15.04
N LEU A 128 8.95 2.15 -14.12
CA LEU A 128 8.21 2.50 -12.90
C LEU A 128 8.94 3.55 -12.05
N TRP A 129 10.26 3.42 -11.89
CA TRP A 129 11.06 4.39 -11.14
C TRP A 129 11.18 5.76 -11.83
N ARG A 130 11.05 5.84 -13.16
CA ARG A 130 11.11 7.12 -13.87
C ARG A 130 9.90 8.01 -13.57
N GLU A 131 8.76 7.37 -13.31
CA GLU A 131 7.47 8.05 -13.18
C GLU A 131 7.26 8.57 -11.76
N ASN A 132 8.01 8.06 -10.77
CA ASN A 132 8.04 8.55 -9.38
C ASN A 132 6.68 8.62 -8.68
N VAL A 133 5.74 7.74 -9.07
CA VAL A 133 4.36 7.73 -8.56
C VAL A 133 4.21 7.06 -7.19
N THR A 134 5.23 6.34 -6.72
CA THR A 134 5.26 5.74 -5.39
C THR A 134 6.68 5.77 -4.86
N ILE A 135 6.83 6.23 -3.61
CA ILE A 135 8.13 6.30 -2.93
C ILE A 135 8.10 5.30 -1.76
N PRO A 136 8.72 4.11 -1.91
CA PRO A 136 8.85 3.17 -0.80
C PRO A 136 9.73 3.78 0.31
N LEU A 137 9.20 3.85 1.54
CA LEU A 137 9.91 4.47 2.67
C LEU A 137 10.66 3.44 3.52
N PHE A 138 9.94 2.47 4.06
CA PHE A 138 10.48 1.42 4.93
C PHE A 138 9.54 0.22 4.96
N GLN A 139 10.04 -0.91 5.48
CA GLN A 139 9.23 -2.05 5.87
C GLN A 139 9.32 -2.21 7.39
N LEU A 140 8.18 -2.36 8.06
CA LEU A 140 8.15 -2.60 9.50
C LEU A 140 8.82 -3.95 9.82
N ALA A 141 9.64 -3.94 10.86
CA ALA A 141 10.29 -5.12 11.40
C ALA A 141 10.17 -5.08 12.93
N ASP A 142 9.62 -6.15 13.50
CA ASP A 142 9.41 -6.28 14.94
C ASP A 142 10.47 -7.19 15.58
N THR A 143 10.78 -6.93 16.84
CA THR A 143 11.64 -7.80 17.64
C THR A 143 10.79 -8.74 18.50
N LEU A 144 10.93 -10.05 18.26
CA LEU A 144 10.29 -11.07 19.10
C LEU A 144 11.20 -11.42 20.30
N ALA A 145 10.70 -11.16 21.50
CA ALA A 145 11.32 -11.60 22.75
C ALA A 145 10.51 -12.74 23.38
N VAL A 146 11.19 -13.80 23.81
CA VAL A 146 10.57 -14.98 24.43
C VAL A 146 11.14 -15.16 25.84
N GLY A 147 10.26 -15.27 26.82
CA GLY A 147 10.65 -15.57 28.21
C GLY A 147 11.25 -16.97 28.33
N ARG A 148 12.19 -17.14 29.25
CA ARG A 148 12.85 -18.44 29.49
C ARG A 148 11.87 -19.54 29.93
N ASP A 149 10.80 -19.15 30.60
CA ASP A 149 9.75 -20.04 31.11
C ASP A 149 8.69 -20.40 30.05
N VAL A 150 8.96 -20.12 28.76
CA VAL A 150 8.03 -20.40 27.65
C VAL A 150 8.74 -21.24 26.59
N SER A 151 8.11 -22.35 26.22
CA SER A 151 8.55 -23.23 25.14
C SER A 151 7.51 -23.28 24.01
N GLY A 152 7.94 -23.72 22.83
CA GLY A 152 7.05 -23.87 21.66
C GLY A 152 6.85 -22.59 20.83
N VAL A 153 7.43 -21.45 21.24
CA VAL A 153 7.40 -20.22 20.45
C VAL A 153 8.32 -20.35 19.24
N THR A 154 7.79 -20.07 18.06
CA THR A 154 8.55 -19.98 16.80
C THR A 154 8.33 -18.60 16.19
N GLN A 155 9.18 -18.19 15.25
CA GLN A 155 8.99 -16.95 14.50
C GLN A 155 7.73 -16.98 13.62
N GLY A 156 7.20 -18.17 13.35
CA GLY A 156 6.07 -18.41 12.46
C GLY A 156 6.43 -18.24 10.97
N PRO A 157 5.46 -18.49 10.07
CA PRO A 157 5.63 -18.23 8.64
C PRO A 157 5.86 -16.74 8.35
N PRO A 158 6.56 -16.40 7.26
CA PRO A 158 6.69 -15.01 6.81
C PRO A 158 5.32 -14.33 6.68
N LEU A 159 5.23 -13.07 7.09
CA LEU A 159 4.02 -12.22 7.03
C LEU A 159 2.83 -12.67 7.91
N ALA A 160 2.89 -13.84 8.57
CA ALA A 160 1.87 -14.32 9.51
C ALA A 160 2.24 -14.06 10.99
N GLY A 161 3.52 -13.79 11.26
CA GLY A 161 4.04 -13.57 12.60
C GLY A 161 4.06 -14.83 13.47
N PRO A 162 4.47 -14.71 14.74
CA PRO A 162 4.76 -15.87 15.61
C PRO A 162 3.50 -16.58 16.14
N PHE A 163 2.36 -15.90 16.14
CA PHE A 163 1.14 -16.33 16.83
C PHE A 163 0.42 -17.50 16.15
N GLY A 164 0.75 -17.84 14.89
CA GLY A 164 0.20 -19.03 14.23
C GLY A 164 0.54 -20.34 14.95
N SER A 165 1.61 -20.34 15.76
CA SER A 165 2.04 -21.49 16.58
C SER A 165 1.56 -21.43 18.04
N ALA A 166 0.73 -20.45 18.41
CA ALA A 166 0.37 -20.17 19.81
C ALA A 166 -0.28 -21.36 20.54
N VAL A 167 -0.99 -22.23 19.81
CA VAL A 167 -1.60 -23.46 20.37
C VAL A 167 -0.57 -24.44 20.95
N ASN A 168 0.70 -24.33 20.54
CA ASN A 168 1.79 -25.19 21.02
C ASN A 168 2.60 -24.53 22.14
N TRP A 169 2.25 -23.32 22.57
CA TRP A 169 3.02 -22.59 23.57
C TRP A 169 2.74 -23.15 24.95
N LEU A 170 3.81 -23.54 25.65
CA LEU A 170 3.72 -24.11 26.99
C LEU A 170 4.55 -23.27 27.94
N ARG A 171 3.96 -22.91 29.08
CA ARG A 171 4.74 -22.45 30.22
C ARG A 171 5.49 -23.65 30.79
N ILE A 172 6.80 -23.53 30.87
CA ILE A 172 7.66 -24.49 31.54
C ILE A 172 8.13 -23.88 32.86
N THR A 173 8.03 -24.64 33.93
CA THR A 173 8.71 -24.32 35.19
C THR A 173 10.09 -24.96 35.14
N GLU A 174 11.15 -24.19 35.41
CA GLU A 174 12.49 -24.74 35.70
C GLU A 174 12.45 -25.79 36.81
#